data_AF-A0A3D4TQI5-F1
#
_entry.id   AF-A0A3D4TQI5-F1
#
_cell.length_a   1.000
_cell.length_b   1.000
_cell.length_c   1.000
_cell.angle_alpha   90.00
_cell.angle_beta   90.00
_cell.angle_gamma   90.00
#
_symmetry.space_group_name_H-M   'P 1'
#
loop_
_entity.id
_entity.type
_entity.pdbx_description
1 polymer ?
#
loop_
_entity_poly.entity_id
_entity_poly.type
_entity_poly.pdbx_seq_one_letter_code
_entity_poly.pdbx_strand_id
1 'polypeptide(L)'
;GLGLAICAHLVALMEGQLRVVSESGLGSSFSVELPLPPAPADPQQSPAPQLPAGLQVQVRGSVRELVQSLCERLQQRGAQASVYREDSAADSPAAVVLLDLVLDGPLPVGAGGARVVACREGGVRPRHIDGFWQVGLHRFDAIVLALAAASGQPL
;
A
#
# COMPACT_ATOMS: atom_id res chain seq x y z
N GLY A 1 9.89 -25.05 17.58
CA GLY A 1 10.46 -23.71 17.80
C GLY A 1 9.53 -22.91 18.70
N LEU A 2 10.06 -21.96 19.47
CA LEU A 2 9.31 -21.19 20.46
C LEU A 2 8.28 -20.20 19.87
N GLY A 3 8.43 -19.82 18.60
CA GLY A 3 7.63 -18.75 17.98
C GLY A 3 6.11 -18.96 18.10
N LEU A 4 5.59 -20.12 17.70
CA LEU A 4 4.14 -20.36 17.74
C LEU A 4 3.60 -20.51 19.18
N ALA A 5 4.40 -21.04 20.10
CA ALA A 5 4.03 -21.13 21.52
C ALA A 5 3.90 -19.73 22.14
N ILE A 6 4.81 -18.81 21.81
CA ILE A 6 4.72 -17.41 22.21
C ILE A 6 3.48 -16.75 21.59
N CYS A 7 3.24 -16.92 20.29
CA CYS A 7 2.05 -16.37 19.63
C CYS A 7 0.75 -16.89 20.26
N ALA A 8 0.66 -18.20 20.54
CA ALA A 8 -0.51 -18.79 21.18
C ALA A 8 -0.75 -18.21 22.58
N HIS A 9 0.32 -18.02 23.36
CA HIS A 9 0.23 -17.42 24.68
C HIS A 9 -0.23 -15.96 24.62
N LEU A 10 0.33 -15.15 23.71
CA LEU A 10 -0.09 -13.75 23.53
C LEU A 10 -1.56 -13.64 23.12
N VAL A 11 -2.00 -14.47 22.16
CA VAL A 11 -3.40 -14.48 21.71
C VAL A 11 -4.34 -14.88 22.85
N ALA A 12 -3.96 -15.85 23.67
CA ALA A 12 -4.75 -16.24 24.85
C ALA A 12 -4.82 -15.13 25.90
N LEU A 13 -3.74 -14.38 26.13
CA LEU A 13 -3.74 -13.20 27.02
C LEU A 13 -4.66 -12.08 26.51
N MET A 14 -4.87 -12.00 25.20
CA MET A 14 -5.79 -11.08 24.55
C MET A 14 -7.21 -11.66 24.40
N GLU A 15 -7.52 -12.77 25.07
CA GLU A 15 -8.83 -13.45 25.02
C GLU A 15 -9.24 -13.87 23.60
N GLY A 16 -8.26 -14.09 22.72
CA GLY A 16 -8.47 -14.48 21.33
C GLY A 16 -8.24 -15.96 21.04
N GLN A 17 -8.28 -16.29 19.75
CA GLN A 17 -8.03 -17.64 19.25
C GLN A 17 -7.00 -17.65 18.12
N LEU A 18 -6.10 -18.65 18.14
CA LEU A 18 -5.12 -18.92 17.10
C LEU A 18 -5.44 -20.27 16.44
N ARG A 19 -5.65 -20.28 15.12
CA ARG A 19 -5.92 -21.47 14.31
C ARG A 19 -4.80 -21.69 13.31
N VAL A 20 -4.48 -22.95 13.03
CA VAL A 20 -3.58 -23.34 11.93
C VAL A 20 -4.26 -24.37 11.04
N VAL A 21 -4.13 -24.20 9.73
CA VAL A 21 -4.47 -25.19 8.71
C VAL A 21 -3.21 -25.45 7.89
N SER A 22 -2.75 -26.69 7.83
CA SER A 22 -1.52 -27.05 7.12
C SER A 22 -1.73 -28.33 6.32
N GLU A 23 -1.31 -28.28 5.06
CA GLU A 23 -1.34 -29.43 4.16
C GLU A 23 0.02 -29.58 3.47
N SER A 24 0.52 -30.81 3.42
CA SER A 24 1.84 -31.09 2.86
C SER A 24 1.89 -30.69 1.39
N GLY A 25 2.80 -29.80 1.04
CA GLY A 25 2.97 -29.30 -0.33
C GLY A 25 2.11 -28.08 -0.70
N LEU A 26 1.14 -27.68 0.12
CA LEU A 26 0.35 -26.45 -0.08
C LEU A 26 0.74 -25.31 0.88
N GLY A 27 1.51 -25.64 1.91
CA GLY A 27 1.96 -24.69 2.93
C GLY A 27 1.04 -24.69 4.15
N SER A 28 1.17 -23.63 4.96
CA SER A 28 0.43 -23.46 6.21
C SER A 28 -0.23 -22.09 6.24
N SER A 29 -1.48 -22.05 6.65
CA SER A 29 -2.22 -20.82 6.95
C SER A 29 -2.44 -20.74 8.45
N PHE A 30 -2.09 -19.59 9.04
CA PHE A 30 -2.30 -19.27 10.44
C PHE A 30 -3.29 -18.12 10.52
N SER A 31 -4.27 -18.22 11.42
CA SER A 31 -5.32 -17.22 11.58
C SER A 31 -5.48 -16.85 13.04
N VAL A 32 -5.58 -15.55 13.32
CA VAL A 32 -5.74 -14.99 14.66
C VAL A 32 -7.06 -14.24 14.70
N GLU A 33 -7.89 -14.55 15.69
CA GLU A 33 -9.13 -13.86 15.99
C GLU A 33 -9.01 -13.20 17.37
N LEU A 34 -9.27 -11.90 17.46
CA LEU A 34 -9.12 -11.11 18.69
C LEU A 34 -10.39 -10.29 18.94
N PRO A 35 -10.94 -10.29 20.18
CA PRO A 35 -11.98 -9.35 20.56
C PRO A 35 -11.37 -7.96 20.70
N LEU A 36 -11.64 -7.08 19.74
CA LEU A 36 -11.17 -5.68 19.75
C LEU A 36 -12.37 -4.74 19.98
N PRO A 37 -12.56 -4.20 21.21
CA PRO A 37 -13.59 -3.20 21.43
C PRO A 37 -13.27 -1.93 20.61
N PRO A 38 -14.28 -1.20 20.11
CA PRO A 38 -14.06 0.05 19.40
C PRO A 38 -13.29 1.03 20.30
N ALA A 39 -12.20 1.57 19.79
CA ALA A 39 -11.52 2.67 20.47
C ALA A 39 -12.39 3.94 20.39
N PRO A 40 -12.47 4.75 21.45
CA PRO A 40 -13.05 6.08 21.36
C PRO A 40 -12.27 6.91 20.33
N ALA A 41 -12.96 7.79 19.62
CA ALA A 41 -12.30 8.69 18.67
C ALA A 41 -11.26 9.53 19.40
N ASP A 42 -10.01 9.45 18.95
CA ASP A 42 -8.95 10.30 19.45
C ASP A 42 -9.04 11.67 18.75
N PRO A 43 -9.34 12.77 19.47
CA PRO A 43 -9.49 14.10 18.89
C PRO A 43 -8.18 14.64 18.30
N GLN A 44 -7.02 14.06 18.66
CA GLN A 44 -5.72 14.44 18.11
C GLN A 44 -5.35 13.62 16.86
N GLN A 45 -6.10 12.56 16.57
CA GLN A 45 -5.83 11.70 15.44
C GLN A 45 -6.32 12.38 14.15
N SER A 46 -5.35 12.76 13.32
CA SER A 46 -5.67 13.33 12.02
C SER A 46 -6.39 12.30 11.15
N PRO A 47 -7.41 12.71 10.37
CA PRO A 47 -8.05 11.80 9.44
C PRO A 47 -7.01 11.29 8.45
N ALA A 48 -7.09 10.00 8.14
CA ALA A 48 -6.19 9.43 7.17
C ALA A 48 -6.46 10.04 5.77
N PRO A 49 -5.41 10.35 5.00
CA PRO A 49 -5.55 11.09 3.75
C PRO A 49 -6.36 10.26 2.75
N GLN A 50 -7.27 10.93 2.03
CA GLN A 50 -8.11 10.34 0.98
C GLN A 50 -7.65 10.86 -0.37
N LEU A 51 -7.65 10.01 -1.39
CA LEU A 51 -7.36 10.44 -2.76
C LEU A 51 -8.59 11.12 -3.37
N PRO A 52 -8.39 12.05 -4.32
CA PRO A 52 -9.49 12.60 -5.10
C PRO A 52 -10.31 11.47 -5.74
N ALA A 53 -11.63 11.58 -5.66
CA ALA A 53 -12.54 10.57 -6.19
C ALA A 53 -12.30 10.37 -7.70
N GLY A 54 -12.11 9.11 -8.11
CA GLY A 54 -11.90 8.77 -9.52
C GLY A 54 -10.47 8.95 -10.01
N LEU A 55 -9.50 9.26 -9.14
CA LEU A 55 -8.08 9.28 -9.51
C LEU A 55 -7.66 7.90 -10.02
N GLN A 56 -7.20 7.84 -11.27
CA GLN A 56 -6.69 6.62 -11.87
C GLN A 56 -5.27 6.35 -11.41
N VAL A 57 -5.04 5.21 -10.77
CA VAL A 57 -3.70 4.80 -10.32
C VAL A 57 -3.36 3.45 -10.92
N GLN A 58 -2.23 3.37 -11.62
CA GLN A 58 -1.68 2.10 -12.08
C GLN A 58 -0.52 1.70 -11.18
N VAL A 59 -0.55 0.50 -10.61
CA VAL A 59 0.45 0.02 -9.67
C VAL A 59 1.32 -1.02 -10.37
N ARG A 60 2.62 -0.77 -10.41
CA ARG A 60 3.64 -1.64 -11.02
C ARG A 60 4.60 -2.14 -9.94
N GLY A 61 4.86 -3.44 -9.91
CA GLY A 61 5.78 -4.05 -8.97
C GLY A 61 6.02 -5.52 -9.28
N SER A 62 7.09 -6.09 -8.74
CA SER A 62 7.50 -7.48 -8.99
C SER A 62 6.74 -8.50 -8.13
N VAL A 63 6.21 -8.11 -6.97
CA VAL A 63 5.48 -8.98 -6.06
C VAL A 63 3.98 -8.77 -6.22
N ARG A 64 3.31 -9.77 -6.80
CA ARG A 64 1.89 -9.71 -7.17
C ARG A 64 0.99 -9.41 -5.97
N GLU A 65 1.22 -10.07 -4.85
CA GLU A 65 0.42 -9.95 -3.63
C GLU A 65 0.49 -8.53 -3.05
N LEU A 66 1.68 -7.92 -3.08
CA LEU A 66 1.89 -6.55 -2.64
C LEU A 66 1.18 -5.55 -3.56
N VAL A 67 1.31 -5.73 -4.88
CA VAL A 67 0.62 -4.89 -5.86
C VAL A 67 -0.90 -4.97 -5.67
N GLN A 68 -1.44 -6.18 -5.53
CA GLN A 68 -2.87 -6.38 -5.35
C GLN A 68 -3.38 -5.79 -4.03
N SER A 69 -2.67 -6.05 -2.92
CA SER A 69 -3.00 -5.46 -1.62
C SER A 69 -2.97 -3.93 -1.66
N LEU A 70 -2.01 -3.32 -2.36
CA LEU A 70 -1.96 -1.87 -2.50
C LEU A 70 -3.10 -1.32 -3.37
N CYS A 71 -3.47 -2.00 -4.46
CA CYS A 71 -4.64 -1.60 -5.26
C CYS A 71 -5.91 -1.57 -4.40
N GLU A 72 -6.18 -2.62 -3.64
CA GLU A 72 -7.36 -2.71 -2.77
C GLU A 72 -7.36 -1.60 -1.70
N ARG A 73 -6.21 -1.35 -1.07
CA ARG A 73 -6.07 -0.28 -0.07
C ARG A 73 -6.24 1.10 -0.69
N LEU A 74 -5.72 1.34 -1.90
CA LEU A 74 -5.88 2.62 -2.61
C LEU A 74 -7.33 2.86 -3.03
N GLN A 75 -8.06 1.80 -3.40
CA GLN A 75 -9.51 1.87 -3.65
C GLN A 75 -10.29 2.25 -2.40
N GLN A 76 -9.92 1.70 -1.23
CA GLN A 76 -10.48 2.13 0.07
C GLN A 76 -10.15 3.59 0.42
N ARG A 77 -9.14 4.18 -0.23
CA ARG A 77 -8.79 5.60 -0.13
C ARG A 77 -9.43 6.47 -1.23
N GLY A 78 -10.26 5.93 -2.12
CA GLY A 78 -11.02 6.69 -3.12
C GLY A 78 -10.48 6.67 -4.56
N ALA A 79 -9.34 6.02 -4.81
CA ALA A 79 -8.77 5.90 -6.15
C ALA A 79 -9.38 4.74 -6.97
N GLN A 80 -9.34 4.87 -8.29
CA GLN A 80 -9.51 3.75 -9.22
C GLN A 80 -8.13 3.13 -9.46
N ALA A 81 -7.70 2.26 -8.53
CA ALA A 81 -6.39 1.61 -8.61
C ALA A 81 -6.47 0.28 -9.37
N SER A 82 -5.50 0.03 -10.25
CA SER A 82 -5.39 -1.20 -11.03
C SER A 82 -3.93 -1.63 -11.21
N VAL A 83 -3.70 -2.90 -11.51
CA VAL A 83 -2.36 -3.40 -11.84
C VAL A 83 -1.92 -2.79 -13.17
N TYR A 84 -0.71 -2.24 -13.22
CA TYR A 84 -0.13 -1.70 -14.44
C TYR A 84 -0.07 -2.76 -15.55
N ARG A 85 -0.51 -2.39 -16.76
CA ARG A 85 -0.29 -3.18 -17.97
C ARG A 85 0.25 -2.26 -19.06
N GLU A 86 1.27 -2.71 -19.77
CA GLU A 86 1.96 -1.93 -20.79
C GLU A 86 1.02 -1.56 -21.96
N ASP A 87 0.07 -2.44 -22.29
CA ASP A 87 -0.93 -2.24 -23.36
C ASP A 87 -2.12 -1.34 -22.96
N SER A 88 -2.12 -0.74 -21.77
CA SER A 88 -3.19 0.15 -21.31
C SER A 88 -3.05 1.54 -21.93
N ALA A 89 -3.12 1.63 -23.26
CA ALA A 89 -3.05 2.89 -23.97
C ALA A 89 -4.30 3.76 -23.69
N ALA A 90 -4.17 4.65 -22.72
CA ALA A 90 -4.48 6.09 -22.79
C ALA A 90 -5.82 6.57 -23.39
N ASP A 91 -6.92 5.84 -23.23
CA ASP A 91 -8.24 6.34 -23.70
C ASP A 91 -9.05 7.09 -22.62
N SER A 92 -8.43 7.43 -21.49
CA SER A 92 -9.09 8.19 -20.42
C SER A 92 -8.58 9.63 -20.37
N PRO A 93 -9.47 10.65 -20.35
CA PRO A 93 -9.08 12.06 -20.21
C PRO A 93 -8.57 12.40 -18.80
N ALA A 94 -8.68 11.49 -17.84
CA ALA A 94 -8.17 11.67 -16.49
C ALA A 94 -6.65 11.37 -16.42
N ALA A 95 -5.91 12.23 -15.72
CA ALA A 95 -4.49 12.04 -15.46
C ALA A 95 -4.27 10.73 -14.69
N VAL A 96 -3.69 9.72 -15.37
CA VAL A 96 -3.32 8.45 -14.75
C VAL A 96 -1.98 8.63 -14.03
N VAL A 97 -1.93 8.29 -12.75
CA VAL A 97 -0.69 8.32 -11.96
C VAL A 97 -0.10 6.92 -11.91
N LEU A 98 1.17 6.78 -12.29
CA LEU A 98 1.90 5.51 -12.17
C LEU A 98 2.56 5.42 -10.79
N LEU A 99 2.25 4.36 -10.05
CA LEU A 99 2.91 3.97 -8.80
C LEU A 99 3.86 2.81 -9.04
N ASP A 100 5.16 3.06 -8.93
CA ASP A 100 6.21 2.06 -9.01
C ASP A 100 6.62 1.56 -7.62
N LEU A 101 6.51 0.26 -7.39
CA LEU A 101 6.96 -0.42 -6.19
C LEU A 101 8.33 -1.03 -6.45
N VAL A 102 9.37 -0.42 -5.87
CA VAL A 102 10.76 -0.87 -6.00
C VAL A 102 11.18 -1.50 -4.69
N LEU A 103 11.20 -2.84 -4.66
CA LEU A 103 11.66 -3.62 -3.51
C LEU A 103 13.18 -3.68 -3.46
N ASP A 104 13.78 -4.07 -4.59
CA ASP A 104 15.22 -4.13 -4.82
C ASP A 104 15.50 -3.74 -6.28
N GLY A 105 16.64 -3.08 -6.53
CA GLY A 105 17.07 -2.67 -7.87
C GLY A 105 17.10 -1.16 -8.09
N PRO A 106 17.51 -0.71 -9.29
CA PRO A 106 17.64 0.69 -9.60
C PRO A 106 16.26 1.37 -9.63
N LEU A 107 16.21 2.60 -9.13
CA LEU A 107 15.04 3.45 -9.33
C LEU A 107 14.84 3.68 -10.84
N PRO A 108 13.60 3.70 -11.32
CA PRO A 108 13.35 3.91 -12.73
C PRO A 108 13.84 5.31 -13.13
N VAL A 109 14.71 5.36 -14.15
CA VAL A 109 15.30 6.60 -14.65
C VAL A 109 14.42 7.17 -15.75
N GLY A 110 13.99 8.42 -15.59
CA GLY A 110 13.21 9.14 -16.58
C GLY A 110 11.80 8.57 -16.77
N ALA A 111 10.79 9.37 -16.50
CA ALA A 111 9.47 9.17 -17.07
C ALA A 111 8.74 10.50 -17.10
N GLY A 112 8.22 10.86 -18.26
CA GLY A 112 7.19 11.90 -18.33
C GLY A 112 5.91 11.42 -17.66
N GLY A 113 5.09 12.37 -17.19
CA GLY A 113 3.79 12.11 -16.57
C GLY A 113 3.80 12.10 -15.04
N ALA A 114 2.61 11.96 -14.45
CA ALA A 114 2.43 11.90 -13.01
C ALA A 114 2.93 10.55 -12.46
N ARG A 115 4.03 10.55 -11.70
CA ARG A 115 4.68 9.32 -11.22
C ARG A 115 5.09 9.39 -9.76
N VAL A 116 4.86 8.28 -9.07
CA VAL A 116 5.29 8.04 -7.68
C VAL A 116 6.10 6.75 -7.63
N VAL A 117 7.23 6.79 -6.93
CA VAL A 117 8.11 5.64 -6.68
C VAL A 117 8.11 5.37 -5.17
N ALA A 118 7.56 4.22 -4.79
CA ALA A 118 7.61 3.70 -3.44
C ALA A 118 8.78 2.71 -3.32
N CYS A 119 9.78 3.06 -2.51
CA CYS A 119 11.02 2.29 -2.36
C CYS A 119 11.45 2.20 -0.89
N ARG A 120 12.38 1.31 -0.55
CA ARG A 120 12.83 1.10 0.84
C ARG A 120 13.60 2.32 1.37
N GLU A 121 14.40 2.94 0.52
CA GLU A 121 15.21 4.13 0.82
C GLU A 121 14.36 5.41 0.86
N GLY A 122 13.09 5.32 0.46
CA GLY A 122 12.13 6.41 0.53
C GLY A 122 11.83 6.83 1.97
N GLY A 123 11.69 8.14 2.16
CA GLY A 123 11.44 8.72 3.48
C GLY A 123 9.98 8.64 3.93
N VAL A 124 9.74 9.13 5.15
CA VAL A 124 8.41 9.27 5.76
C VAL A 124 7.53 10.29 5.04
N ARG A 125 8.16 11.31 4.44
CA ARG A 125 7.46 12.35 3.67
C ARG A 125 7.77 12.16 2.19
N PRO A 126 6.78 12.35 1.30
CA PRO A 126 7.02 12.39 -0.14
C PRO A 126 8.05 13.47 -0.46
N ARG A 127 9.01 13.15 -1.32
CA ARG A 127 9.99 14.11 -1.85
C ARG A 127 9.96 14.05 -3.36
N HIS A 128 10.01 15.21 -4.01
CA HIS A 128 10.13 15.27 -5.46
C HIS A 128 11.62 15.28 -5.84
N ILE A 129 12.08 14.23 -6.53
CA ILE A 129 13.49 14.01 -6.90
C ILE A 129 13.52 13.59 -8.36
N ASP A 130 14.38 14.22 -9.18
CA ASP A 130 14.60 13.87 -10.59
C ASP A 130 13.31 13.72 -11.44
N GLY A 131 12.29 14.54 -11.14
CA GLY A 131 11.03 14.59 -11.89
C GLY A 131 9.96 13.58 -11.45
N PHE A 132 10.15 12.86 -10.36
CA PHE A 132 9.14 11.98 -9.78
C PHE A 132 9.03 12.13 -8.26
N TRP A 133 7.89 11.72 -7.71
CA TRP A 133 7.72 11.66 -6.25
C TRP A 133 8.31 10.36 -5.70
N GLN A 134 9.11 10.45 -4.66
CA GLN A 134 9.69 9.31 -3.95
C GLN A 134 9.17 9.22 -2.52
N VAL A 135 8.81 8.02 -2.07
CA VAL A 135 8.28 7.78 -0.71
C VAL A 135 8.64 6.37 -0.21
N GLY A 136 8.65 6.18 1.11
CA GLY A 136 8.90 4.88 1.73
C GLY A 136 7.81 3.86 1.41
N LEU A 137 8.20 2.66 0.98
CA LEU A 137 7.26 1.59 0.58
C LEU A 137 6.26 1.19 1.67
N HIS A 138 6.67 1.28 2.95
CA HIS A 138 5.86 0.91 4.10
C HIS A 138 4.99 2.07 4.63
N ARG A 139 5.02 3.25 3.98
CA ARG A 139 4.34 4.47 4.43
C ARG A 139 3.09 4.73 3.61
N PHE A 140 2.06 3.91 3.80
CA PHE A 140 0.84 3.96 2.99
C PHE A 140 0.20 5.35 2.91
N ASP A 141 0.02 6.04 4.04
CA ASP A 141 -0.56 7.40 4.02
C ASP A 141 0.33 8.41 3.27
N ALA A 142 1.65 8.23 3.32
CA ALA A 142 2.56 9.05 2.54
C ALA A 142 2.50 8.72 1.04
N ILE A 143 2.26 7.45 0.67
CA ILE A 143 1.99 7.06 -0.72
C ILE A 143 0.74 7.77 -1.24
N VAL A 144 -0.33 7.81 -0.44
CA VAL A 144 -1.57 8.54 -0.78
C VAL A 144 -1.28 10.04 -1.00
N LEU A 145 -0.55 10.68 -0.10
CA LEU A 145 -0.15 12.09 -0.25
C LEU A 145 0.69 12.32 -1.52
N ALA A 146 1.64 11.42 -1.81
CA ALA A 146 2.49 11.51 -3.00
C ALA A 146 1.67 11.38 -4.30
N LEU A 147 0.68 10.47 -4.33
CA LEU A 147 -0.20 10.26 -5.49
C LEU A 147 -1.08 11.48 -5.76
N ALA A 148 -1.63 12.10 -4.73
CA ALA A 148 -2.42 13.31 -4.85
C ALA A 148 -1.57 14.51 -5.31
N ALA A 149 -0.37 14.65 -4.76
CA ALA A 149 0.57 15.68 -5.22
C ALA A 149 1.01 15.46 -6.68
N ALA A 150 1.23 14.20 -7.09
CA ALA A 150 1.59 13.85 -8.46
C ALA A 150 0.48 14.12 -9.47
N SER A 151 -0.79 14.01 -9.07
CA SER A 151 -1.94 14.32 -9.94
C SER A 151 -2.23 15.82 -10.07
N GLY A 152 -1.46 16.68 -9.40
CA GLY A 152 -1.69 18.13 -9.37
C GLY A 152 -2.85 18.55 -8.45
N GLN A 153 -3.35 17.65 -7.60
CA GLN A 153 -4.43 17.90 -6.64
C GLN A 153 -3.93 17.63 -5.21
N PRO A 154 -3.21 18.57 -4.57
CA PRO A 154 -2.73 18.39 -3.21
C PRO A 154 -3.90 18.22 -2.22
N LEU A 155 -3.70 17.36 -1.22
CA LEU A 155 -4.64 17.07 -0.12
C LEU A 155 -4.53 18.06 1.03
#